data_AF-A0A0F9J6P5-F1
#
_entry.id   AF-A0A0F9J6P5-F1
#
_cell.length_a   1.000
_cell.length_b   1.000
_cell.length_c   1.000
_cell.angle_alpha   90.00
_cell.angle_beta   90.00
_cell.angle_gamma   90.00
#
_symmetry.space_group_name_H-M   'P 1'
#
loop_
_entity.id
_entity.type
_entity.pdbx_description
1 polymer ?
#
loop_
_entity_poly.entity_id
_entity_poly.type
_entity_poly.pdbx_seq_one_letter_code
_entity_poly.pdbx_strand_id
1 'polypeptide(L)'
;MRAGVLDRRIIIEENSPAQDQFGSLTAVWTTFATVWARVAPVTGKEAFLSDQVSASADTLFRIRFLKGLNVHMRIVYNSENYNIKNI
;
A
#
# COMPACT_ATOMS: atom_id res chain seq x y z
N MET A 1 1.10 28.84 -6.99
CA MET A 1 1.85 27.57 -6.76
C MET A 1 0.95 26.62 -5.97
N ARG A 2 0.52 25.50 -6.55
CA ARG A 2 -0.16 24.44 -5.77
C ARG A 2 0.92 23.66 -5.05
N ALA A 3 1.26 24.10 -3.83
CA ALA A 3 2.13 23.33 -2.93
C ALA A 3 1.58 21.88 -2.85
N GLY A 4 2.50 20.92 -2.96
CA GLY A 4 2.25 19.58 -3.47
C GLY A 4 1.02 18.89 -2.91
N VAL A 5 0.20 18.38 -3.82
CA VAL A 5 -0.93 17.47 -3.55
C VAL A 5 -0.49 16.25 -2.72
N LEU A 6 0.80 15.89 -2.81
CA LEU A 6 1.45 14.76 -2.16
C LEU A 6 2.20 15.28 -0.91
N ASP A 7 1.55 15.23 0.25
CA ASP A 7 2.06 15.77 1.52
C ASP A 7 2.63 14.69 2.45
N ARG A 8 2.48 13.40 2.14
CA ARG A 8 2.86 12.31 3.03
C ARG A 8 3.92 11.43 2.42
N ARG A 9 4.89 10.98 3.22
CA ARG A 9 5.92 10.03 2.79
C ARG A 9 5.46 8.61 3.12
N ILE A 10 5.46 7.74 2.11
CA ILE A 10 5.12 6.33 2.24
C ILE A 10 6.29 5.46 1.75
N ILE A 11 6.37 4.25 2.27
CA ILE A 11 7.31 3.24 1.82
C ILE A 11 6.49 2.15 1.13
N ILE A 12 6.88 1.78 -0.08
CA ILE A 12 6.30 0.63 -0.80
C ILE A 12 7.30 -0.50 -0.63
N GLU A 13 6.81 -1.63 -0.15
CA GLU A 13 7.59 -2.85 0.02
C GLU A 13 7.09 -3.92 -0.94
N GLU A 14 8.02 -4.60 -1.59
CA GLU A 14 7.72 -5.77 -2.41
C GLU A 14 7.96 -7.05 -1.62
N ASN A 15 7.11 -8.05 -1.86
CA ASN A 15 7.31 -9.39 -1.32
C ASN A 15 8.23 -10.16 -2.26
N SER A 16 9.44 -10.44 -1.78
CA SER A 16 10.35 -11.38 -2.41
C SER A 16 10.31 -12.69 -1.61
N PRO A 17 9.75 -13.78 -2.15
CA PRO A 17 9.81 -15.06 -1.47
C PRO A 17 11.28 -15.52 -1.43
N ALA A 18 11.86 -15.59 -0.23
CA ALA A 18 13.16 -16.19 -0.02
C ALA A 18 12.95 -17.65 0.38
N GLN A 19 13.65 -18.55 -0.31
CA GLN A 19 13.70 -19.96 0.08
C GLN A 19 14.76 -20.11 1.17
N ASP A 20 14.33 -20.51 2.36
CA ASP A 20 15.26 -20.84 3.44
C ASP A 20 16.00 -22.16 3.12
N GLN A 21 17.14 -22.41 3.77
CA GLN A 21 17.94 -23.63 3.54
C GLN A 21 17.17 -24.93 3.80
N PHE A 22 16.06 -24.85 4.55
CA PHE A 22 15.17 -25.97 4.85
C PHE A 22 13.97 -26.10 3.89
N GLY A 23 13.92 -25.34 2.80
CA GLY A 23 12.86 -25.43 1.78
C GLY A 23 11.56 -24.70 2.12
N SER A 24 11.50 -24.02 3.27
CA SER A 24 10.38 -23.15 3.63
C SER A 24 10.45 -21.82 2.87
N LEU A 25 9.36 -21.46 2.20
CA LEU A 25 9.22 -20.15 1.57
C LEU A 25 8.83 -19.12 2.64
N THR A 26 9.74 -18.20 2.94
CA THR A 26 9.46 -17.08 3.85
C THR A 26 9.24 -15.82 3.02
N ALA A 27 8.13 -15.12 3.28
CA ALA A 27 7.85 -13.83 2.66
C ALA A 27 8.80 -12.77 3.22
N VAL A 28 9.81 -12.39 2.44
CA VAL A 28 10.73 -11.31 2.80
C VAL A 28 10.24 -10.04 2.13
N TRP A 29 9.93 -9.04 2.95
CA TRP A 29 9.51 -7.74 2.46
C TRP A 29 10.72 -6.83 2.38
N THR A 30 11.02 -6.34 1.19
CA THR A 30 12.11 -5.40 0.95
C THR A 30 11.56 -4.05 0.50
N THR A 31 12.25 -2.96 0.83
CA THR A 31 11.85 -1.62 0.41
C THR A 31 12.03 -1.49 -1.11
N PHE A 32 10.91 -1.40 -1.84
CA PHE A 32 10.89 -1.16 -3.28
C PHE A 32 11.13 0.32 -3.60
N ALA A 33 10.35 1.20 -2.96
CA ALA A 33 10.47 2.64 -3.19
C ALA A 33 9.94 3.45 -2.00
N THR A 34 10.56 4.61 -1.75
CA THR A 34 10.02 5.60 -0.82
C THR A 34 9.54 6.82 -1.61
N VAL A 35 8.24 7.08 -1.58
CA VAL A 35 7.61 8.10 -2.43
C VAL A 35 6.68 9.02 -1.63
N TRP A 36 6.40 10.19 -2.20
CA TRP A 36 5.36 11.08 -1.69
C TRP A 36 3.99 10.64 -2.22
N ALA A 37 3.03 10.52 -1.32
CA ALA A 37 1.65 10.15 -1.57
C ALA A 37 0.68 11.17 -0.97
N ARG A 38 -0.49 11.27 -1.57
CA ARG A 38 -1.69 11.81 -0.91
C ARG A 38 -2.43 10.65 -0.28
N VAL A 39 -2.75 10.76 1.01
CA VAL A 39 -3.49 9.74 1.75
C VAL A 39 -4.90 10.26 2.00
N ALA A 40 -5.91 9.56 1.49
CA ALA A 40 -7.31 9.89 1.68
C ALA A 40 -8.05 8.66 2.24
N PRO A 41 -8.52 8.68 3.50
CA PRO A 41 -9.33 7.58 4.02
C PRO A 41 -10.69 7.53 3.32
N VAL A 42 -11.15 6.34 2.96
CA VAL A 42 -12.47 6.13 2.35
C VAL A 42 -13.50 6.08 3.48
N THR A 43 -13.92 7.24 3.98
CA THR A 43 -14.95 7.31 5.02
C THR A 43 -16.34 7.42 4.40
N GLY A 44 -17.10 6.32 4.42
CA GLY A 44 -18.52 6.35 4.81
C GLY A 44 -19.58 6.91 3.86
N LYS A 45 -19.33 7.16 2.57
CA LYS A 45 -20.44 7.43 1.62
C LYS A 45 -20.44 6.61 0.33
N GLU A 46 -19.30 6.04 -0.04
CA GLU A 46 -19.18 5.09 -1.17
C GLU A 46 -19.09 3.62 -0.72
N ALA A 47 -18.84 3.38 0.57
CA ALA A 47 -18.77 2.03 1.17
C ALA A 47 -20.13 1.32 1.30
N PHE A 48 -21.25 1.98 0.97
CA PHE A 48 -22.59 1.41 1.13
C PHE A 48 -22.95 0.35 0.06
N LEU A 49 -22.15 0.23 -1.01
CA LEU A 49 -22.35 -0.75 -2.08
C LEU A 49 -21.31 -1.88 -2.10
N SER A 50 -20.21 -1.75 -1.35
CA SER A 50 -19.19 -2.77 -1.22
C SER A 50 -19.32 -3.45 0.14
N ASP A 51 -20.31 -4.34 0.19
CA ASP A 51 -20.42 -5.56 0.97
C ASP A 51 -19.83 -5.58 2.41
N GLN A 52 -20.71 -5.97 3.34
CA GLN A 52 -20.39 -6.44 4.68
C GLN A 52 -19.09 -7.27 4.67
N VAL A 53 -18.26 -7.19 5.72
CA VAL A 53 -17.01 -7.97 5.93
C VAL A 53 -15.71 -7.25 5.49
N SER A 54 -15.48 -6.03 5.95
CA SER A 54 -14.15 -5.60 6.39
C SER A 54 -14.26 -4.32 7.22
N ALA A 55 -14.22 -4.45 8.55
CA ALA A 55 -14.08 -3.33 9.47
C ALA A 55 -12.66 -2.73 9.44
N SER A 56 -12.03 -2.71 8.26
CA SER A 56 -10.70 -2.17 8.00
C SER A 56 -10.91 -0.99 7.08
N ALA A 57 -10.75 0.22 7.59
CA ALA A 57 -10.93 1.43 6.81
C ALA A 57 -10.04 1.39 5.56
N ASP A 58 -10.63 1.25 4.37
CA ASP A 58 -9.89 1.34 3.12
C ASP A 58 -9.32 2.76 2.98
N THR A 59 -8.05 2.85 2.62
CA THR A 59 -7.32 4.11 2.49
C THR A 59 -6.74 4.23 1.08
N LEU A 60 -7.09 5.31 0.39
CA LEU A 60 -6.59 5.60 -0.95
C LEU A 60 -5.24 6.32 -0.86
N PHE A 61 -4.21 5.68 -1.41
CA PHE A 61 -2.87 6.24 -1.56
C PHE A 61 -2.66 6.68 -3.01
N ARG A 62 -2.63 7.98 -3.26
CA ARG A 62 -2.39 8.53 -4.59
C ARG A 62 -0.93 8.94 -4.73
N ILE A 63 -0.19 8.28 -5.61
CA ILE A 63 1.21 8.56 -5.90
C ILE A 63 1.39 9.03 -7.35
N ARG A 64 2.60 9.48 -7.68
CA ARG A 64 3.00 9.60 -9.09
C ARG A 64 3.12 8.21 -9.70
N PHE A 65 2.95 8.13 -11.02
CA PHE A 65 3.16 6.88 -11.75
C PHE A 65 4.52 6.26 -11.38
N LEU A 66 4.47 5.02 -10.90
CA LEU A 66 5.64 4.25 -10.50
C LEU A 66 5.64 2.96 -11.30
N LYS A 67 6.61 2.83 -12.21
CA LYS A 67 6.75 1.63 -13.03
C LYS A 67 7.12 0.45 -12.13
N GLY A 68 6.45 -0.69 -12.31
CA GLY A 68 6.72 -1.92 -11.56
C GLY A 68 5.87 -2.09 -10.30
N LEU A 69 4.96 -1.16 -10.00
CA LEU A 69 4.00 -1.33 -8.90
C LEU A 69 3.07 -2.52 -9.17
N ASN A 70 2.87 -3.36 -8.15
CA ASN A 70 2.03 -4.55 -8.24
C ASN A 70 1.12 -4.64 -6.99
N VAL A 71 -0.07 -5.25 -7.13
CA VAL A 71 -1.00 -5.55 -6.04
C VAL A 71 -0.42 -6.51 -4.99
N HIS A 72 0.61 -7.31 -5.34
CA HIS A 72 1.33 -8.15 -4.39
C HIS A 72 2.26 -7.37 -3.44
N MET A 73 2.46 -6.08 -3.69
CA MET A 73 3.22 -5.19 -2.81
C MET A 73 2.36 -4.67 -1.66
N ARG A 74 3.01 -4.11 -0.63
CA ARG A 74 2.34 -3.46 0.49
C ARG A 74 2.89 -2.05 0.69
N ILE A 75 2.09 -1.20 1.30
CA ILE A 75 2.45 0.17 1.64
C ILE A 75 2.64 0.25 3.15
N VAL A 76 3.77 0.76 3.60
CA VAL A 76 4.05 1.10 4.99
C VAL A 76 3.88 2.60 5.16
N TYR A 77 2.94 2.98 6.02
CA TYR A 77 2.64 4.37 6.33
C TYR A 77 2.24 4.47 7.81
N ASN A 78 2.83 5.43 8.54
CA ASN A 78 2.52 5.68 9.95
C ASN A 78 2.68 4.44 10.87
N SER A 79 3.69 3.61 10.61
CA SER A 79 3.91 2.33 11.30
C SER A 79 2.79 1.29 11.12
N GLU A 80 1.90 1.50 10.15
CA GLU A 80 0.88 0.55 9.73
C GLU A 80 1.18 0.01 8.34
N ASN A 81 0.78 -1.23 8.10
CA ASN A 81 0.98 -1.94 6.84
C ASN A 81 -0.36 -2.05 6.11
N TYR A 82 -0.41 -1.54 4.88
CA TYR A 82 -1.58 -1.56 4.01
C TYR A 82 -1.31 -2.48 2.82
N ASN A 83 -2.17 -3.48 2.63
CA ASN A 83 -2.13 -4.32 1.43
C ASN A 83 -2.78 -3.59 0.26
N ILE A 84 -2.19 -3.72 -0.93
CA ILE A 84 -2.72 -3.11 -2.14
C ILE A 84 -3.80 -4.02 -2.73
N LYS A 85 -5.06 -3.59 -2.70
CA LYS A 85 -6.18 -4.33 -3.30
C LYS A 85 -6.39 -4.00 -4.79
N ASN A 86 -6.08 -2.78 -5.22
CA ASN A 86 -6.33 -2.26 -6.57
C ASN A 86 -5.33 -1.14 -6.93
N ILE A 87 -4.94 -1.03 -8.22
CA ILE A 87 -4.00 -0.03 -8.77
C ILE A 87 -4.56 0.69 -10.00
#